data_AF-I4FZU9-F1
#
_entry.id   AF-I4FZU9-F1
#
_cell.length_a   1.000
_cell.length_b   1.000
_cell.length_c   1.000
_cell.angle_alpha   90.00
_cell.angle_beta   90.00
_cell.angle_gamma   90.00
#
_symmetry.space_group_name_H-M   'P 1'
#
loop_
_entity.id
_entity.type
_entity.pdbx_description
1 polymer ?
#
loop_
_entity_poly.entity_id
_entity_poly.type
_entity_poly.pdbx_seq_one_letter_code
_entity_poly.pdbx_strand_id
1 'polypeptide(L)' 'MNEQRAQAYVNLIEQLLACPDDEELNNILQANQELIDSQLLQVMENYATGLLVTGYKV' A
#
# COMPACT_ATOMS: atom_id res chain seq x y z
N MET A 1 7.19 -5.06 -15.29
CA MET A 1 6.34 -4.39 -14.29
C MET A 1 5.52 -3.35 -15.04
N ASN A 2 4.19 -3.43 -15.02
CA ASN A 2 3.38 -2.35 -15.58
C ASN A 2 3.38 -1.22 -14.56
N GLU A 3 3.78 -0.02 -14.97
CA GLU A 3 3.85 1.17 -14.11
C GLU A 3 2.50 1.46 -13.44
N GLN A 4 1.40 1.15 -14.15
CA GLN A 4 0.03 1.23 -13.63
C GLN A 4 -0.21 0.32 -12.42
N ARG A 5 0.34 -0.92 -12.42
CA ARG A 5 0.23 -1.83 -11.27
C ARG A 5 1.06 -1.33 -10.09
N ALA A 6 2.27 -0.85 -10.35
CA ALA A 6 3.12 -0.29 -9.32
C ALA A 6 2.44 0.89 -8.61
N GLN A 7 1.82 1.81 -9.37
CA GLN A 7 1.04 2.92 -8.81
C GLN A 7 -0.20 2.43 -8.04
N ALA A 8 -0.90 1.41 -8.55
CA ALA A 8 -2.05 0.84 -7.86
C ALA A 8 -1.67 0.25 -6.49
N TYR A 9 -0.52 -0.44 -6.39
CA TYR A 9 -0.01 -0.93 -5.11
C TYR A 9 0.31 0.21 -4.15
N VAL A 10 1.01 1.25 -4.59
CA VAL A 10 1.34 2.40 -3.73
C VAL A 10 0.07 3.07 -3.23
N ASN A 11 -0.90 3.31 -4.12
CA ASN A 11 -2.17 3.93 -3.75
C ASN A 11 -2.99 3.07 -2.77
N LEU A 12 -2.93 1.74 -2.90
CA LEU A 12 -3.53 0.82 -1.93
C LEU A 12 -2.84 0.93 -0.57
N ILE A 13 -1.50 0.93 -0.54
CA ILE A 13 -0.72 1.05 0.70
C ILE A 13 -1.02 2.37 1.41
N GLU A 14 -1.09 3.49 0.69
CA GLU A 14 -1.42 4.79 1.26
C GLU A 14 -2.85 4.81 1.84
N GLN A 15 -3.83 4.23 1.14
CA GLN A 15 -5.18 4.10 1.67
C GLN A 15 -5.22 3.25 2.95
N LEU A 16 -4.50 2.13 2.98
CA LEU A 16 -4.41 1.27 4.18
C LEU A 16 -3.73 1.99 5.35
N LEU A 17 -2.72 2.83 5.10
CA LEU A 17 -2.04 3.61 6.13
C LEU A 17 -2.86 4.81 6.63
N ALA A 18 -3.67 5.41 5.75
CA ALA A 18 -4.50 6.56 6.07
C ALA A 18 -5.83 6.19 6.71
N CYS A 19 -6.31 4.95 6.53
CA CYS A 19 -7.58 4.48 7.04
C CYS A 19 -7.48 4.13 8.53
N PRO A 20 -8.19 4.83 9.42
CA PRO A 20 -8.19 4.56 10.86
C PRO A 20 -9.26 3.54 11.29
N ASP A 21 -10.14 3.12 10.37
CA ASP A 21 -11.33 2.32 10.65
C ASP A 21 -11.25 0.93 9.99
N ASP A 22 -11.48 -0.12 10.77
CA ASP A 22 -11.40 -1.51 10.33
C ASP A 22 -12.48 -1.91 9.31
N GLU A 23 -13.66 -1.27 9.32
CA GLU A 23 -14.75 -1.58 8.37
C GLU A 23 -14.42 -1.00 6.99
N GLU A 24 -13.91 0.24 6.97
CA GLU A 24 -13.45 0.88 5.75
C GLU A 24 -12.19 0.18 5.18
N LEU A 25 -11.29 -0.30 6.05
CA LEU A 25 -10.16 -1.15 5.67
C LEU A 25 -10.60 -2.41 4.93
N ASN A 26 -11.62 -3.11 5.44
CA ASN A 26 -12.15 -4.31 4.79
C ASN A 26 -12.71 -4.02 3.40
N ASN A 27 -13.44 -2.91 3.23
CA ASN A 27 -13.96 -2.49 1.92
C ASN A 27 -12.85 -2.19 0.93
N ILE A 28 -11.79 -1.50 1.37
CA ILE A 28 -10.60 -1.22 0.55
C ILE A 28 -9.94 -2.52 0.11
N LEU A 29 -9.73 -3.47 1.03
CA LEU A 29 -9.14 -4.78 0.70
C LEU A 29 -10.01 -5.59 -0.25
N GLN A 30 -11.33 -5.57 -0.07
CA GLN A 30 -12.28 -6.25 -0.96
C GLN A 30 -12.26 -5.65 -2.37
N ALA A 31 -12.26 -4.32 -2.49
CA ALA A 31 -12.23 -3.63 -3.78
C ALA A 31 -10.92 -3.83 -4.54
N ASN A 32 -9.83 -4.11 -3.84
CA ASN A 32 -8.49 -4.26 -4.41
C ASN A 32 -7.95 -5.69 -4.34
N GLN A 33 -8.82 -6.72 -4.23
CA GLN A 33 -8.39 -8.12 -4.12
C GLN A 33 -7.44 -8.57 -5.23
N GLU A 34 -7.59 -8.04 -6.45
CA GLU A 34 -6.68 -8.34 -7.57
C GLU A 34 -5.25 -7.83 -7.38
N LEU A 35 -5.07 -6.87 -6.47
CA LEU A 35 -3.78 -6.31 -6.07
C LEU A 35 -3.23 -6.97 -4.79
N ILE A 36 -3.99 -7.85 -4.13
CA ILE A 36 -3.52 -8.57 -2.94
C ILE A 36 -2.76 -9.81 -3.41
N ASP A 37 -1.51 -9.58 -3.81
CA ASP A 37 -0.63 -10.64 -4.29
C ASP A 37 0.79 -10.49 -3.72
N SER A 38 1.66 -11.46 -3.99
CA SER A 38 3.02 -11.48 -3.45
C SER A 38 3.86 -10.24 -3.84
N GLN A 39 3.54 -9.56 -4.94
CA GLN A 39 4.22 -8.33 -5.34
C GLN A 39 3.84 -7.14 -4.45
N LEU A 40 2.61 -7.09 -3.92
CA LEU A 40 2.19 -6.05 -2.98
C LEU A 40 3.10 -6.05 -1.74
N LEU A 41 3.42 -7.22 -1.20
CA LEU A 41 4.34 -7.38 -0.06
C LEU A 41 5.72 -6.76 -0.36
N GLN A 42 6.25 -7.00 -1.55
CA GLN A 42 7.54 -6.44 -1.97
C GLN A 42 7.49 -4.92 -2.12
N VAL A 43 6.36 -4.37 -2.61
CA VAL A 43 6.18 -2.92 -2.70
C VAL A 43 6.00 -2.30 -1.32
N MET A 44 5.28 -2.95 -0.40
CA MET A 44 5.14 -2.52 0.99
C MET A 44 6.50 -2.46 1.70
N GLU A 45 7.35 -3.46 1.54
CA GLU A 45 8.69 -3.46 2.13
C GLU A 45 9.57 -2.33 1.57
N ASN A 46 9.53 -2.11 0.26
CA ASN A 46 10.23 -1.00 -0.38
C ASN A 46 9.69 0.37 0.09
N TYR A 47 8.37 0.48 0.24
CA TYR A 47 7.71 1.70 0.72
C TYR A 47 8.10 2.01 2.17
N ALA A 48 8.03 1.02 3.05
CA ALA A 48 8.45 1.14 4.45
C ALA A 48 9.95 1.47 4.59
N THR A 49 10.80 0.80 3.80
CA THR A 49 12.23 1.11 3.74
C THR A 49 12.47 2.54 3.24
N GLY A 50 11.72 2.97 2.22
CA GLY A 50 11.73 4.35 1.73
C GLY A 50 11.40 5.37 2.81
N LEU A 51 10.35 5.13 3.60
CA LEU A 51 9.95 5.99 4.73
C LEU A 51 11.06 6.10 5.80
N LEU A 52 11.72 4.99 6.12
CA LEU A 52 12.82 4.95 7.09
C LEU A 52 14.06 5.69 6.60
N VAL A 53 14.42 5.53 5.32
CA VAL A 53 15.60 6.14 4.70
C VAL A 53 15.40 7.64 4.44
N THR A 54 14.19 8.07 4.08
CA THR A 54 13.89 9.49 3.82
C THR A 54 13.60 10.30 5.09
N GLY A 55 13.47 9.67 6.26
CA GLY A 55 13.45 10.36 7.55
C GLY A 55 12.40 11.46 7.65
N TYR A 56 11.11 11.09 7.66
CA TYR A 56 10.07 12.03 8.06
C TYR A 56 10.28 12.39 9.54
N LYS A 57 10.77 13.62 9.76
CA LYS A 57 10.56 14.36 11.00
C LYS A 57 9.05 14.41 11.27
N VAL A 58 8.58 13.60 12.21
CA VAL A 58 7.39 13.93 13.02
C VAL A 58 7.76 14.95 14.07
#